data_AF-A0A3T0VXD9-F1
#
_entry.id   AF-A0A3T0VXD9-F1
#
_cell.length_a   1.000
_cell.length_b   1.000
_cell.length_c   1.000
_cell.angle_alpha   90.00
_cell.angle_beta   90.00
_cell.angle_gamma   90.00
#
_symmetry.space_group_name_H-M   'P 1'
#
loop_
_entity.id
_entity.type
_entity.pdbx_description
1 polymer ?
#
loop_
_entity_poly.entity_id
_entity_poly.type
_entity_poly.pdbx_seq_one_letter_code
_entity_poly.pdbx_strand_id
1 'polypeptide(L)'
;MKFLIISDLHASIDDDSYSRLVFKGAESEFARRFLNYVKGLEKNIDYLICPGDIANKGCSESFNIGWSFINEVKEALGIKQLFCVPGNHDLQSRPKSSFSPDHAIKFCSPKFPTADYELNTHFWGWNWVHIEQDEFNVFLINSSAYHGINEEYHHGRFPRDSVKQLSDYINEKVGDKCFNIMLCHHHPLKREDARIQP
;
A
#
# COMPACT_ATOMS: atom_id res chain seq x y z
N MET A 1 21.51 0.93 0.39
CA MET A 1 20.06 0.79 0.27
C MET A 1 19.35 2.03 0.81
N LYS A 2 18.52 2.69 0.00
CA LYS A 2 17.69 3.82 0.39
C LYS A 2 16.25 3.59 -0.04
N PHE A 3 15.34 3.82 0.90
CA PHE A 3 13.90 3.68 0.71
C PHE A 3 13.26 5.06 0.67
N LEU A 4 12.35 5.27 -0.27
CA LEU A 4 11.37 6.35 -0.21
C LEU A 4 10.05 5.74 0.27
N ILE A 5 9.48 6.29 1.33
CA ILE A 5 8.20 5.87 1.86
C ILE A 5 7.20 7.00 1.62
N ILE A 6 6.11 6.71 0.94
CA ILE A 6 4.96 7.60 0.75
C ILE A 6 3.71 6.89 1.25
N SER A 7 2.89 7.54 2.06
CA SER A 7 1.75 6.90 2.72
C SER A 7 0.58 7.87 2.83
N ASP A 8 -0.63 7.34 3.01
CA ASP A 8 -1.83 8.12 3.33
C ASP A 8 -2.04 9.25 2.32
N LEU A 9 -1.87 8.92 1.03
CA LEU A 9 -2.00 9.88 -0.08
C LEU A 9 -3.42 10.43 -0.17
N HIS A 10 -4.40 9.56 0.08
CA HIS A 10 -5.83 9.85 -0.03
C HIS A 10 -6.17 10.61 -1.31
N ALA A 11 -5.69 10.14 -2.46
CA ALA A 11 -5.96 10.78 -3.75
C ALA A 11 -7.47 10.96 -3.97
N SER A 12 -7.84 12.07 -4.60
CA SER A 12 -9.23 12.43 -4.87
C SER A 12 -9.37 13.06 -6.24
N ILE A 13 -10.47 12.76 -6.94
CA ILE A 13 -10.87 13.44 -8.19
C ILE A 13 -11.68 14.72 -7.92
N ASP A 14 -12.27 14.83 -6.73
CA ASP A 14 -13.06 15.97 -6.30
C ASP A 14 -12.33 16.77 -5.23
N ASP A 15 -12.64 18.07 -5.16
CA ASP A 15 -12.21 18.91 -4.05
C ASP A 15 -12.82 18.35 -2.75
N ASP A 16 -11.97 17.80 -1.88
CA ASP A 16 -12.37 17.23 -0.60
C ASP A 16 -11.51 17.83 0.51
N SER A 17 -12.14 18.22 1.62
CA SER A 17 -11.43 18.84 2.75
C SER A 17 -10.41 17.91 3.43
N TYR A 18 -10.50 16.60 3.15
CA TYR A 18 -9.65 15.56 3.72
C TYR A 18 -8.51 15.12 2.81
N SER A 19 -8.47 15.57 1.54
CA SER A 19 -7.41 15.23 0.60
C SER A 19 -6.61 16.47 0.19
N ARG A 20 -5.28 16.36 0.20
CA ARG A 20 -4.38 17.37 -0.38
C ARG A 20 -3.87 16.98 -1.77
N LEU A 21 -4.03 15.72 -2.12
CA LEU A 21 -3.65 15.17 -3.42
C LEU A 21 -4.90 15.07 -4.30
N VAL A 22 -5.38 16.23 -4.73
CA VAL A 22 -6.55 16.34 -5.60
C VAL A 22 -6.10 16.41 -7.05
N PHE A 23 -6.72 15.61 -7.91
CA PHE A 23 -6.51 15.60 -9.35
C PHE A 23 -7.75 16.13 -10.07
N LYS A 24 -7.58 17.22 -10.82
CA LYS A 24 -8.63 17.77 -11.70
C LYS A 24 -8.40 17.22 -13.09
N GLY A 25 -9.07 16.11 -13.41
CA GLY A 25 -8.69 15.25 -14.54
C GLY A 25 -7.42 14.47 -14.22
N ALA A 26 -6.38 14.57 -15.06
CA ALA A 26 -5.08 13.94 -14.81
C ALA A 26 -4.05 14.86 -14.13
N GLU A 27 -4.44 16.08 -13.77
CA GLU A 27 -3.51 17.11 -13.31
C GLU A 27 -3.64 17.37 -11.81
N SER A 28 -2.51 17.38 -11.10
CA SER A 28 -2.44 17.80 -9.71
C SER A 28 -1.19 18.66 -9.47
N GLU A 29 -1.39 19.87 -8.95
CA GLU A 29 -0.27 20.76 -8.62
C GLU A 29 0.59 20.17 -7.50
N PHE A 30 -0.03 19.54 -6.50
CA PHE A 30 0.68 18.90 -5.40
C PHE A 30 1.52 17.72 -5.90
N ALA A 31 0.94 16.86 -6.76
CA ALA A 31 1.67 15.76 -7.39
C ALA A 31 2.91 16.26 -8.14
N ARG A 32 2.75 17.30 -8.96
CA ARG A 32 3.83 17.89 -9.75
C ARG A 32 4.92 18.50 -8.86
N ARG A 33 4.54 19.24 -7.81
CA ARG A 33 5.48 19.82 -6.84
C ARG A 33 6.24 18.72 -6.10
N PHE A 34 5.55 17.66 -5.69
CA PHE A 34 6.17 16.50 -5.05
C PHE A 34 7.19 15.83 -5.97
N LEU A 35 6.82 15.55 -7.23
CA LEU A 35 7.71 14.98 -8.23
C LEU A 35 8.96 15.83 -8.46
N ASN A 36 8.79 17.14 -8.58
CA ASN A 36 9.92 18.07 -8.72
C ASN A 36 10.83 18.06 -7.49
N TYR A 37 10.23 18.03 -6.29
CA TYR A 37 10.98 17.95 -5.03
C TYR A 37 11.81 16.66 -4.96
N VAL A 38 11.21 15.49 -5.18
CA VAL A 38 11.93 14.21 -5.06
C VAL A 38 13.01 14.06 -6.14
N LYS A 39 12.79 14.54 -7.35
CA LYS A 39 13.81 14.62 -8.40
C LYS A 39 14.97 15.53 -7.98
N GLY A 40 14.65 16.65 -7.34
CA GLY A 40 15.63 17.63 -6.87
C GLY A 40 16.43 17.20 -5.64
N LEU A 41 16.09 16.07 -4.99
CA LEU A 41 16.88 15.56 -3.86
C LEU A 41 18.27 15.04 -4.28
N GLU A 42 18.47 14.76 -5.58
CA GLU A 42 19.70 14.18 -6.14
C GLU A 42 20.17 12.94 -5.35
N LYS A 43 19.21 12.15 -4.83
CA LYS A 43 19.47 10.90 -4.13
C LYS A 43 19.11 9.73 -5.03
N ASN A 44 20.05 8.80 -5.18
CA ASN A 44 19.73 7.45 -5.66
C ASN A 44 18.86 6.75 -4.61
N ILE A 45 17.59 6.55 -4.93
CA ILE A 45 16.60 5.81 -4.15
C ILE A 45 16.48 4.43 -4.80
N ASP A 46 16.59 3.37 -4.01
CA ASP A 46 16.63 2.00 -4.52
C ASP A 46 15.22 1.38 -4.55
N TYR A 47 14.36 1.75 -3.60
CA TYR A 47 13.03 1.16 -3.39
C TYR A 47 11.97 2.23 -3.06
N LEU A 48 10.77 2.03 -3.58
CA LEU A 48 9.57 2.81 -3.21
C LEU A 48 8.65 1.94 -2.35
N ILE A 49 8.17 2.49 -1.24
CA ILE A 49 7.24 1.82 -0.33
C ILE A 49 5.98 2.68 -0.19
N CYS A 50 4.81 2.05 -0.33
CA CYS A 50 3.53 2.66 0.00
C CYS A 50 2.70 1.78 0.94
N PRO A 51 2.58 2.15 2.24
CA PRO A 51 1.79 1.41 3.24
C PRO A 51 0.27 1.65 3.12
N GLY A 52 -0.25 1.88 1.91
CA GLY A 52 -1.68 2.01 1.66
C GLY A 52 -2.27 3.41 1.86
N ASP A 53 -3.60 3.46 1.80
CA ASP A 53 -4.42 4.67 1.76
C ASP A 53 -4.03 5.57 0.57
N ILE A 54 -4.00 4.93 -0.61
CA ILE A 54 -3.76 5.54 -1.90
C ILE A 54 -4.94 6.42 -2.30
N ALA A 55 -6.15 5.90 -2.14
CA ALA A 55 -7.41 6.52 -2.50
C ALA A 55 -8.13 7.08 -1.28
N ASN A 56 -9.07 7.96 -1.57
CA ASN A 56 -10.03 8.43 -0.59
C ASN A 56 -11.36 7.69 -0.75
N LYS A 57 -11.94 7.23 0.38
CA LYS A 57 -13.32 6.72 0.51
C LYS A 57 -13.67 5.51 -0.38
N GLY A 58 -12.73 4.66 -0.75
CA GLY A 58 -12.98 3.46 -1.56
C GLY A 58 -13.44 3.77 -2.99
N CYS A 59 -13.12 4.96 -3.49
CA CYS A 59 -13.45 5.36 -4.86
C CYS A 59 -12.43 4.75 -5.83
N SER A 60 -12.91 3.94 -6.77
CA SER A 60 -12.07 3.26 -7.77
C SER A 60 -11.34 4.23 -8.69
N GLU A 61 -11.98 5.33 -9.08
CA GLU A 61 -11.36 6.37 -9.89
C GLU A 61 -10.22 7.05 -9.14
N SER A 62 -10.48 7.47 -7.89
CA SER A 62 -9.47 8.01 -6.97
C SER A 62 -8.30 7.05 -6.73
N PHE A 63 -8.57 5.74 -6.61
CA PHE A 63 -7.53 4.73 -6.50
C PHE A 63 -6.68 4.67 -7.76
N ASN A 64 -7.30 4.61 -8.94
CA ASN A 64 -6.58 4.51 -10.21
C ASN A 64 -5.65 5.70 -10.45
N ILE A 65 -6.08 6.93 -10.14
CA ILE A 65 -5.22 8.13 -10.27
C ILE A 65 -4.08 8.13 -9.23
N GLY A 66 -4.36 7.78 -7.98
CA GLY A 66 -3.33 7.72 -6.94
C GLY A 66 -2.32 6.62 -7.21
N TRP A 67 -2.77 5.47 -7.70
CA TRP A 67 -1.91 4.36 -8.08
C TRP A 67 -1.07 4.68 -9.32
N SER A 68 -1.65 5.36 -10.31
CA SER A 68 -0.92 5.88 -11.46
C SER A 68 0.18 6.86 -11.03
N PHE A 69 -0.13 7.75 -10.09
CA PHE A 69 0.84 8.70 -9.53
C PHE A 69 1.98 8.01 -8.78
N ILE A 70 1.72 6.98 -7.96
CA ILE A 70 2.78 6.21 -7.29
C ILE A 70 3.71 5.56 -8.34
N ASN A 71 3.14 5.01 -9.41
CA ASN A 71 3.93 4.44 -10.50
C ASN A 71 4.69 5.52 -11.27
N GLU A 72 4.12 6.70 -11.47
CA GLU A 72 4.82 7.85 -12.05
C GLU A 72 6.03 8.25 -11.19
N VAL A 73 5.89 8.30 -9.87
CA VAL A 73 7.01 8.57 -8.93
C VAL A 73 8.11 7.51 -9.09
N LYS A 74 7.74 6.23 -9.15
CA LYS A 74 8.67 5.11 -9.36
C LYS A 74 9.45 5.29 -10.66
N GLU A 75 8.76 5.49 -11.78
CA GLU A 75 9.39 5.64 -13.11
C GLU A 75 10.24 6.92 -13.19
N ALA A 76 9.75 8.02 -12.63
CA ALA A 76 10.44 9.31 -12.57
C ALA A 76 11.77 9.27 -11.82
N LEU A 77 11.90 8.37 -10.84
CA LEU A 77 13.10 8.17 -10.03
C LEU A 77 13.94 6.97 -10.52
N GLY A 78 13.52 6.27 -11.58
CA GLY A 78 14.20 5.08 -12.08
C GLY A 78 14.21 3.91 -11.08
N ILE A 79 13.26 3.88 -10.15
CA ILE A 79 13.14 2.85 -9.11
C ILE A 79 12.58 1.58 -9.76
N LYS A 80 13.21 0.43 -9.54
CA LYS A 80 12.75 -0.83 -10.14
C LYS A 80 11.63 -1.49 -9.34
N GLN A 81 11.71 -1.41 -8.01
CA GLN A 81 10.85 -2.18 -7.13
C GLN A 81 9.98 -1.27 -6.25
N LEU A 82 8.68 -1.55 -6.28
CA LEU A 82 7.65 -0.91 -5.48
C LEU A 82 7.03 -1.96 -4.56
N PHE A 83 6.98 -1.69 -3.27
CA PHE A 83 6.27 -2.50 -2.29
C PHE A 83 5.05 -1.72 -1.79
N CYS A 84 3.87 -2.29 -1.98
CA CYS A 84 2.63 -1.62 -1.66
C CYS A 84 1.64 -2.58 -1.00
N VAL A 85 0.80 -2.05 -0.11
CA VAL A 85 -0.37 -2.75 0.45
C VAL A 85 -1.58 -1.82 0.39
N PRO A 86 -2.83 -2.34 0.39
CA PRO A 86 -4.01 -1.49 0.48
C PRO A 86 -4.22 -1.03 1.93
N GLY A 87 -4.64 0.22 2.08
CA GLY A 87 -5.18 0.76 3.31
C GLY A 87 -6.70 0.58 3.39
N ASN A 88 -7.30 1.08 4.47
CA ASN A 88 -8.74 0.98 4.66
C ASN A 88 -9.53 1.92 3.74
N HIS A 89 -8.94 3.06 3.35
CA HIS A 89 -9.55 4.01 2.42
C HIS A 89 -9.42 3.59 0.96
N ASP A 90 -8.58 2.60 0.63
CA ASP A 90 -8.52 1.97 -0.69
C ASP A 90 -9.66 0.97 -0.91
N LEU A 91 -10.09 0.36 0.18
CA LEU A 91 -11.18 -0.61 0.24
C LEU A 91 -12.49 0.07 0.67
N GLN A 92 -13.47 -0.74 1.10
CA GLN A 92 -14.74 -0.22 1.59
C GLN A 92 -14.61 0.32 3.01
N SER A 93 -14.29 1.61 3.11
CA SER A 93 -14.30 2.38 4.37
C SER A 93 -15.69 2.93 4.73
N ARG A 94 -16.64 2.98 3.78
CA ARG A 94 -17.99 3.52 3.98
C ARG A 94 -19.06 2.61 3.36
N PRO A 95 -20.10 2.22 4.11
CA PRO A 95 -21.22 1.48 3.54
C PRO A 95 -21.87 2.25 2.37
N LYS A 96 -22.23 1.53 1.30
CA LYS A 96 -23.03 2.03 0.14
C LYS A 96 -22.31 2.98 -0.84
N SER A 97 -20.99 3.12 -0.78
CA SER A 97 -20.24 4.10 -1.61
C SER A 97 -19.84 3.57 -3.01
N SER A 98 -19.63 2.27 -3.17
CA SER A 98 -19.47 1.61 -4.48
C SER A 98 -19.79 0.11 -4.35
N PHE A 99 -20.09 -0.55 -5.48
CA PHE A 99 -20.57 -1.95 -5.45
C PHE A 99 -19.48 -2.94 -4.98
N SER A 100 -18.19 -2.65 -5.21
CA SER A 100 -17.05 -3.46 -4.73
C SER A 100 -15.71 -2.75 -5.02
N PRO A 101 -15.21 -1.88 -4.11
CA PRO A 101 -13.88 -1.28 -4.23
C PRO A 101 -12.77 -2.35 -4.33
N ASP A 102 -12.92 -3.44 -3.58
CA ASP A 102 -11.94 -4.53 -3.54
C ASP A 102 -11.78 -5.23 -4.91
N HIS A 103 -12.88 -5.42 -5.64
CA HIS A 103 -12.81 -5.94 -7.00
C HIS A 103 -12.12 -4.93 -7.91
N ALA A 104 -12.45 -3.64 -7.82
CA ALA A 104 -11.84 -2.62 -8.67
C ALA A 104 -10.30 -2.60 -8.54
N ILE A 105 -9.76 -2.68 -7.31
CA ILE A 105 -8.31 -2.67 -7.10
C ILE A 105 -7.63 -3.99 -7.48
N LYS A 106 -8.32 -5.14 -7.36
CA LYS A 106 -7.79 -6.45 -7.79
C LYS A 106 -7.57 -6.52 -9.31
N PHE A 107 -8.35 -5.75 -10.07
CA PHE A 107 -8.31 -5.72 -11.54
C PHE A 107 -7.81 -4.39 -12.13
N CYS A 108 -7.13 -3.55 -11.33
CA CYS A 108 -6.57 -2.29 -11.80
C CYS A 108 -5.32 -2.48 -12.68
N SER A 109 -4.92 -1.40 -13.36
CA SER A 109 -3.70 -1.33 -14.15
C SER A 109 -2.90 -0.07 -13.78
N PRO A 110 -1.58 -0.16 -13.48
CA PRO A 110 -0.78 -1.38 -13.37
C PRO A 110 -1.31 -2.37 -12.32
N LYS A 111 -0.93 -3.65 -12.40
CA LYS A 111 -1.39 -4.68 -11.45
C LYS A 111 -1.02 -4.32 -10.01
N PHE A 112 -1.84 -4.74 -9.06
CA PHE A 112 -1.70 -4.42 -7.64
C PHE A 112 -1.94 -5.65 -6.75
N PRO A 113 -1.18 -5.81 -5.63
CA PRO A 113 -0.12 -4.90 -5.14
C PRO A 113 1.23 -5.05 -5.86
N THR A 114 1.42 -6.11 -6.65
CA THR A 114 2.65 -6.38 -7.40
C THR A 114 2.39 -6.46 -8.90
N ALA A 115 3.46 -6.45 -9.70
CA ALA A 115 3.38 -6.72 -11.14
C ALA A 115 3.12 -8.20 -11.48
N ASP A 116 3.30 -9.11 -10.51
CA ASP A 116 3.19 -10.55 -10.68
C ASP A 116 1.77 -11.05 -10.36
N TYR A 117 1.23 -11.88 -11.25
CA TYR A 117 -0.15 -12.38 -11.11
C TYR A 117 -0.30 -13.42 -10.00
N GLU A 118 0.68 -14.31 -9.84
CA GLU A 118 0.64 -15.37 -8.84
C GLU A 118 0.84 -14.79 -7.44
N LEU A 119 1.76 -13.84 -7.28
CA LEU A 119 1.94 -13.12 -6.01
C LEU A 119 0.67 -12.36 -5.62
N ASN A 120 0.00 -11.72 -6.59
CA ASN A 120 -1.26 -11.03 -6.31
C ASN A 120 -2.38 -12.01 -5.97
N THR A 121 -2.48 -13.15 -6.65
CA THR A 121 -3.47 -14.20 -6.34
C THR A 121 -3.26 -14.72 -4.92
N HIS A 122 -2.01 -14.98 -4.53
CA HIS A 122 -1.66 -15.39 -3.17
C HIS A 122 -2.00 -14.31 -2.14
N PHE A 123 -1.61 -13.05 -2.41
CA PHE A 123 -1.90 -11.91 -1.54
C PHE A 123 -3.39 -11.73 -1.31
N TRP A 124 -4.21 -11.77 -2.36
CA TRP A 124 -5.65 -11.58 -2.25
C TRP A 124 -6.38 -12.79 -1.67
N GLY A 125 -5.85 -14.00 -1.85
CA GLY A 125 -6.41 -15.22 -1.26
C GLY A 125 -6.08 -15.38 0.22
N TRP A 126 -4.85 -15.07 0.62
CA TRP A 126 -4.31 -15.36 1.95
C TRP A 126 -4.04 -14.13 2.82
N ASN A 127 -4.22 -12.93 2.26
CA ASN A 127 -3.99 -11.63 2.92
C ASN A 127 -2.52 -11.34 3.23
N TRP A 128 -1.59 -12.09 2.65
CA TRP A 128 -0.17 -11.82 2.73
C TRP A 128 0.57 -12.36 1.51
N VAL A 129 1.75 -11.83 1.22
CA VAL A 129 2.70 -12.44 0.27
C VAL A 129 4.14 -12.15 0.68
N HIS A 130 5.04 -13.09 0.43
CA HIS A 130 6.47 -12.96 0.61
C HIS A 130 7.15 -12.60 -0.72
N ILE A 131 8.00 -11.58 -0.71
CA ILE A 131 8.87 -11.18 -1.82
C ILE A 131 10.30 -11.22 -1.32
N GLU A 132 11.08 -12.14 -1.88
CA GLU A 132 12.50 -12.26 -1.58
C GLU A 132 13.28 -11.19 -2.36
N GLN A 133 14.27 -10.58 -1.69
CA GLN A 133 15.32 -9.77 -2.31
C GLN A 133 16.69 -10.36 -1.93
N ASP A 134 17.74 -9.92 -2.62
CA ASP A 134 19.09 -10.42 -2.37
C ASP A 134 19.52 -10.21 -0.90
N GLU A 135 19.28 -9.01 -0.36
CA GLU A 135 19.73 -8.60 0.98
C GLU A 135 18.66 -8.68 2.08
N PHE A 136 17.37 -8.78 1.73
CA PHE A 136 16.26 -8.73 2.69
C PHE A 136 15.04 -9.50 2.20
N ASN A 137 14.13 -9.85 3.12
CA ASN A 137 12.81 -10.36 2.77
C ASN A 137 11.75 -9.28 2.98
N VAL A 138 10.69 -9.29 2.17
CA VAL A 138 9.53 -8.41 2.33
C VAL A 138 8.25 -9.23 2.49
N PHE A 139 7.48 -8.94 3.52
CA PHE A 139 6.17 -9.50 3.76
C PHE A 139 5.13 -8.39 3.61
N LEU A 140 4.35 -8.46 2.54
CA LEU A 140 3.20 -7.58 2.35
C LEU A 140 2.02 -8.20 3.08
N ILE A 141 1.39 -7.45 3.98
CA ILE A 141 0.24 -7.91 4.77
C ILE A 141 -0.96 -6.99 4.49
N ASN A 142 -2.05 -7.59 4.04
CA ASN A 142 -3.34 -6.90 3.94
C ASN A 142 -3.97 -6.77 5.34
N SER A 143 -3.54 -5.77 6.10
CA SER A 143 -4.15 -5.44 7.39
C SER A 143 -5.59 -4.91 7.27
N SER A 144 -6.07 -4.68 6.05
CA SER A 144 -7.37 -4.12 5.72
C SER A 144 -8.31 -5.19 5.14
N ALA A 145 -7.92 -6.47 5.20
CA ALA A 145 -8.57 -7.61 4.55
C ALA A 145 -10.08 -7.74 4.80
N TYR A 146 -10.53 -7.34 5.99
CA TYR A 146 -11.94 -7.46 6.40
C TYR A 146 -12.73 -6.15 6.26
N HIS A 147 -12.12 -5.07 5.76
CA HIS A 147 -12.86 -3.83 5.50
C HIS A 147 -13.97 -4.07 4.47
N GLY A 148 -15.17 -3.59 4.79
CA GLY A 148 -16.38 -3.89 4.04
C GLY A 148 -17.23 -5.03 4.60
N ILE A 149 -16.73 -5.78 5.60
CA ILE A 149 -17.49 -6.79 6.33
C ILE A 149 -17.93 -6.23 7.69
N ASN A 150 -19.24 -6.10 7.91
CA ASN A 150 -19.81 -5.63 9.18
C ASN A 150 -19.17 -4.31 9.67
N GLU A 151 -18.82 -4.25 10.96
CA GLU A 151 -18.20 -3.09 11.63
C GLU A 151 -16.66 -3.07 11.54
N GLU A 152 -16.06 -3.96 10.73
CA GLU A 152 -14.59 -4.06 10.59
C GLU A 152 -13.98 -2.83 9.88
N TYR A 153 -14.79 -1.91 9.37
CA TYR A 153 -14.29 -0.66 8.77
C TYR A 153 -13.62 0.28 9.78
N HIS A 154 -13.78 0.05 11.08
CA HIS A 154 -13.17 0.83 12.16
C HIS A 154 -11.76 0.37 12.57
N HIS A 155 -11.34 -0.85 12.20
CA HIS A 155 -10.08 -1.40 12.68
C HIS A 155 -9.42 -2.38 11.72
N GLY A 156 -8.09 -2.34 11.66
CA GLY A 156 -7.33 -3.37 10.97
C GLY A 156 -7.48 -4.74 11.61
N ARG A 157 -7.57 -5.78 10.77
CA ARG A 157 -7.50 -7.17 11.20
C ARG A 157 -6.77 -8.01 10.17
N PHE A 158 -5.83 -8.80 10.66
CA PHE A 158 -5.18 -9.87 9.92
C PHE A 158 -5.74 -11.22 10.41
N PRO A 159 -6.24 -12.12 9.54
CA PRO A 159 -6.86 -13.37 9.96
C PRO A 159 -5.92 -14.23 10.82
N ARG A 160 -6.42 -14.86 11.89
CA ARG A 160 -5.60 -15.74 12.74
C ARG A 160 -5.00 -16.91 11.97
N ASP A 161 -5.77 -17.48 11.05
CA ASP A 161 -5.29 -18.57 10.20
C ASP A 161 -4.17 -18.09 9.26
N SER A 162 -4.29 -16.88 8.71
CA SER A 162 -3.22 -16.24 7.93
C SER A 162 -1.97 -15.96 8.78
N VAL A 163 -2.12 -15.54 10.04
CA VAL A 163 -0.98 -15.38 10.98
C VAL A 163 -0.25 -16.71 11.17
N LYS A 164 -0.99 -17.79 11.44
CA LYS A 164 -0.40 -19.12 11.62
C LYS A 164 0.30 -19.57 10.34
N GLN A 165 -0.38 -19.45 9.20
CA GLN A 165 0.16 -19.83 7.90
C GLN A 165 1.45 -19.06 7.56
N LEU A 166 1.47 -17.74 7.79
CA LEU A 166 2.66 -16.91 7.59
C LEU A 166 3.78 -17.31 8.54
N SER A 167 3.47 -17.56 9.82
CA SER A 167 4.46 -18.00 10.80
C SER A 167 5.09 -19.36 10.43
N ASP A 168 4.27 -20.33 10.00
CA ASP A 168 4.76 -21.63 9.54
C ASP A 168 5.65 -21.45 8.30
N TYR A 169 5.21 -20.64 7.34
CA TYR A 169 5.97 -20.34 6.12
C TYR A 169 7.33 -19.69 6.42
N ILE A 170 7.37 -18.70 7.31
CA ILE A 170 8.63 -18.05 7.72
C ILE A 170 9.60 -19.08 8.30
N ASN A 171 9.12 -19.95 9.18
CA ASN A 171 9.97 -20.94 9.84
C ASN A 171 10.46 -22.06 8.90
N GLU A 172 9.70 -22.37 7.85
CA GLU A 172 9.99 -23.51 6.97
C GLU A 172 10.68 -23.13 5.65
N LYS A 173 10.41 -21.93 5.12
CA LYS A 173 10.72 -21.57 3.73
C LYS A 173 11.58 -20.33 3.59
N VAL A 174 11.59 -19.44 4.57
CA VAL A 174 12.29 -18.16 4.46
C VAL A 174 13.73 -18.32 4.93
N GLY A 175 14.68 -18.01 4.05
CA GLY A 175 16.09 -17.98 4.40
C GLY A 175 16.46 -16.73 5.19
N ASP A 176 17.52 -16.84 6.00
CA ASP A 176 18.10 -15.71 6.71
C ASP A 176 18.64 -14.65 5.74
N LYS A 177 18.37 -13.38 6.05
CA LYS A 177 18.81 -12.19 5.31
C LYS A 177 19.34 -11.14 6.28
N CYS A 178 19.90 -10.04 5.77
CA CYS A 178 20.41 -8.96 6.62
C CYS A 178 19.31 -8.35 7.50
N PHE A 179 18.09 -8.26 6.96
CA PHE A 179 16.90 -7.83 7.70
C PHE A 179 15.63 -8.29 6.97
N ASN A 180 14.48 -8.10 7.62
CA ASN A 180 13.17 -8.38 7.06
C ASN A 180 12.29 -7.14 7.17
N ILE A 181 11.44 -6.90 6.18
CA ILE A 181 10.43 -5.84 6.18
C ILE A 181 9.04 -6.49 6.28
N MET A 182 8.26 -6.10 7.27
CA MET A 182 6.83 -6.39 7.32
C MET A 182 6.06 -5.11 6.99
N LEU A 183 5.36 -5.08 5.85
CA LEU A 183 4.60 -3.93 5.39
C LEU A 183 3.11 -4.16 5.61
N CYS A 184 2.49 -3.26 6.36
CA CYS A 184 1.05 -3.21 6.61
C CYS A 184 0.60 -1.76 6.77
N HIS A 185 -0.70 -1.50 6.61
CA HIS A 185 -1.28 -0.17 6.80
C HIS A 185 -1.58 0.10 8.28
N HIS A 186 -2.36 -0.80 8.90
CA HIS A 186 -2.72 -0.67 10.31
C HIS A 186 -1.55 -1.09 11.20
N HIS A 187 -1.16 -0.22 12.12
CA HIS A 187 -0.06 -0.49 13.03
C HIS A 187 -0.42 -1.65 13.97
N PRO A 188 0.49 -2.62 14.19
CA PRO A 188 0.25 -3.74 15.10
C PRO A 188 0.27 -3.33 16.59
N LEU A 189 0.73 -2.10 16.88
CA LEU A 189 0.74 -1.50 18.21
C LEU A 189 -0.22 -0.31 18.24
N LYS A 190 -0.86 -0.09 19.40
CA LYS A 190 -1.61 1.16 19.62
C LYS A 190 -0.61 2.33 19.59
N ARG A 191 -0.99 3.45 18.97
CA ARG A 191 -0.12 4.64 18.87
C ARG A 191 0.37 5.15 20.23
N GLU A 192 -0.42 4.95 21.29
CA GLU A 192 -0.06 5.31 22.67
C GLU A 192 1.10 4.47 23.25
N ASP A 193 1.30 3.26 22.73
CA ASP A 193 2.37 2.33 23.12
C ASP A 193 3.62 2.51 22.25
N ALA A 194 3.52 3.21 21.13
CA ALA A 194 4.64 3.57 20.25
C ALA A 194 5.42 4.77 20.83
N ARG A 195 5.92 4.63 22.06
CA ARG A 195 6.91 5.58 22.60
C ARG A 195 8.23 5.33 21.88
N ILE A 196 8.62 6.26 21.03
CA ILE A 196 9.99 6.34 20.52
C ILE A 196 10.86 6.59 21.76
N GLN A 197 11.58 5.58 22.23
CA GLN A 197 12.63 5.80 23.21
C GLN A 197 13.70 6.68 22.54
N PRO A 198 14.13 7.78 23.19
CA PRO A 198 15.08 8.73 22.62
C PRO A 198 16.44 8.10 22.30
#